data_AF-A0A831T009-F1
#
_entry.id   AF-A0A831T009-F1
#
_cell.length_a   1.000
_cell.length_b   1.000
_cell.length_c   1.000
_cell.angle_alpha   90.00
_cell.angle_beta   90.00
_cell.angle_gamma   90.00
#
_symmetry.space_group_name_H-M   'P 1'
#
loop_
_entity.id
_entity.type
_entity.pdbx_description
1 polymer ?
#
loop_
_entity_poly.entity_id
_entity_poly.type
_entity_poly.pdbx_seq_one_letter_code
_entity_poly.pdbx_strand_id
1 'polypeptide(L)'
;MSDPEREKIEEQVALLRLGHYLAEGKRLRPQEPILLLLHAFNRIVEDEPSIGFDEHRAASTLERLGARIDRAAPFECKSKYRVTVPEQLRRRAIEAATIKKSEIGEPQTE
;
A
#
# COMPACT_ATOMS: atom_id res chain seq x y z
N MET A 1 14.49 -2.65 18.01
CA MET A 1 15.26 -2.06 16.91
C MET A 1 14.71 -2.68 15.64
N SER A 2 14.09 -1.87 14.77
CA SER A 2 13.59 -2.35 13.49
C SER A 2 14.77 -2.65 12.58
N ASP A 3 14.65 -3.70 11.78
CA ASP A 3 15.62 -4.05 10.76
C ASP A 3 15.38 -3.16 9.51
N PRO A 4 16.34 -2.29 9.13
CA PRO A 4 16.17 -1.35 8.03
C PRO A 4 15.96 -2.04 6.67
N GLU A 5 16.45 -3.27 6.50
CA GLU A 5 16.21 -4.03 5.27
C GLU A 5 14.77 -4.49 5.22
N ARG A 6 14.24 -5.00 6.34
CA ARG A 6 12.83 -5.38 6.46
C ARG A 6 11.91 -4.19 6.23
N GLU A 7 12.26 -3.03 6.78
CA GLU A 7 11.48 -1.79 6.60
C GLU A 7 11.35 -1.37 5.14
N LYS A 8 12.42 -1.51 4.34
CA LYS A 8 12.41 -1.25 2.90
C LYS A 8 11.56 -2.24 2.13
N ILE A 9 11.63 -3.54 2.49
CA ILE A 9 10.80 -4.57 1.86
C ILE A 9 9.31 -4.28 2.13
N GLU A 10 8.95 -3.90 3.36
CA GLU A 10 7.59 -3.53 3.72
C GLU A 10 7.09 -2.31 2.93
N GLU A 11 7.92 -1.28 2.76
CA GLU A 11 7.61 -0.12 1.93
C GLU A 11 7.38 -0.49 0.46
N GLN A 12 8.24 -1.34 -0.11
CA GLN A 12 8.11 -1.79 -1.49
C GLN A 12 6.83 -2.61 -1.70
N VAL A 13 6.54 -3.54 -0.79
CA VAL A 13 5.31 -4.34 -0.83
C VAL A 13 4.07 -3.46 -0.68
N ALA A 14 4.07 -2.52 0.27
CA ALA A 14 2.95 -1.59 0.45
C ALA A 14 2.74 -0.71 -0.79
N LEU A 15 3.81 -0.24 -1.43
CA LEU A 15 3.76 0.57 -2.64
C LEU A 15 3.14 -0.21 -3.81
N LEU A 16 3.59 -1.45 -4.04
CA LEU A 16 3.06 -2.33 -5.09
C LEU A 16 1.59 -2.65 -4.87
N ARG A 17 1.21 -3.08 -3.65
CA ARG A 17 -0.19 -3.41 -3.32
C ARG A 17 -1.11 -2.21 -3.40
N LEU A 18 -0.64 -1.03 -2.98
CA LEU A 18 -1.36 0.23 -3.19
C LEU A 18 -1.55 0.52 -4.68
N GLY A 19 -0.51 0.30 -5.49
CA GLY A 19 -0.54 0.46 -6.93
C GLY A 19 -1.57 -0.44 -7.60
N HIS A 20 -1.57 -1.73 -7.26
CA HIS A 20 -2.58 -2.68 -7.73
C HIS A 20 -4.00 -2.27 -7.34
N TYR A 21 -4.21 -1.84 -6.10
CA TYR A 21 -5.50 -1.34 -5.62
C TYR A 21 -5.99 -0.12 -6.43
N LEU A 22 -5.09 0.83 -6.71
CA LEU A 22 -5.40 2.03 -7.48
C LEU A 22 -5.64 1.72 -8.97
N ALA A 23 -4.86 0.81 -9.55
CA ALA A 23 -4.98 0.40 -10.95
C ALA A 23 -6.27 -0.39 -11.23
N GLU A 24 -6.85 -1.06 -10.23
CA GLU A 24 -8.19 -1.66 -10.32
C GLU A 24 -9.32 -0.61 -10.46
N GLY A 25 -8.99 0.69 -10.54
CA GLY A 25 -9.95 1.78 -10.71
C GLY A 25 -10.69 2.15 -9.42
N LYS A 26 -10.25 1.62 -8.27
CA LYS A 26 -10.83 1.95 -6.97
C LYS A 26 -10.45 3.38 -6.61
N ARG A 27 -11.47 4.25 -6.55
CA ARG A 27 -11.27 5.64 -6.14
C ARG A 27 -11.05 5.71 -4.64
N LEU A 28 -9.82 6.00 -4.23
CA LEU A 28 -9.56 6.46 -2.88
C LEU A 28 -10.24 7.82 -2.67
N ARG A 29 -11.06 7.94 -1.62
CA ARG A 29 -11.55 9.22 -1.12
C ARG A 29 -10.37 10.12 -0.74
N PRO A 30 -10.59 11.44 -0.61
CA PRO A 30 -9.54 12.37 -0.16
C PRO A 30 -8.90 11.94 1.16
N GLN A 31 -9.70 11.38 2.08
CA GLN A 31 -9.25 10.83 3.35
C GLN A 31 -10.02 9.54 3.66
N GLU A 32 -9.30 8.47 3.96
CA GLU A 32 -9.86 7.11 4.01
C GLU A 32 -9.47 6.36 5.29
N PRO A 33 -10.36 5.58 5.90
CA PRO A 33 -9.96 4.68 6.98
C PRO A 33 -8.95 3.63 6.50
N ILE A 34 -7.83 3.47 7.21
CA ILE A 34 -6.79 2.49 6.84
C ILE A 34 -7.35 1.06 6.79
N LEU A 35 -8.33 0.75 7.64
CA LEU A 35 -9.01 -0.55 7.65
C LEU A 35 -9.53 -0.97 6.27
N LEU A 36 -9.93 -0.03 5.40
CA LEU A 36 -10.40 -0.35 4.04
C LEU A 36 -9.25 -0.72 3.10
N LEU A 37 -8.03 -0.25 3.37
CA LEU A 37 -6.84 -0.59 2.61
C LEU A 37 -6.20 -1.88 3.10
N LEU A 38 -6.44 -2.28 4.36
CA LEU A 38 -5.85 -3.51 4.90
C LEU A 38 -6.21 -4.75 4.09
N HIS A 39 -7.42 -4.83 3.53
CA HIS A 39 -7.76 -5.96 2.66
C HIS A 39 -6.87 -5.99 1.41
N ALA A 40 -6.61 -4.83 0.79
CA ALA A 40 -5.71 -4.73 -0.35
C ALA A 40 -4.25 -5.03 0.04
N PHE A 41 -3.82 -4.55 1.19
CA PHE A 41 -2.46 -4.73 1.69
C PHE A 41 -2.18 -6.15 2.14
N ASN A 42 -3.19 -6.92 2.53
CA ASN A 42 -3.04 -8.32 2.92
C ASN A 42 -3.48 -9.29 1.82
N ARG A 43 -3.85 -8.79 0.64
CA ARG A 43 -4.06 -9.65 -0.53
C ARG A 43 -2.69 -10.12 -0.98
N ILE A 44 -2.44 -11.41 -0.80
CA ILE A 44 -1.22 -12.05 -1.30
C ILE A 44 -1.28 -12.02 -2.82
N VAL A 45 -0.28 -11.39 -3.43
CA VAL A 45 -0.03 -11.41 -4.87
C VAL A 45 1.08 -12.42 -5.10
N GLU A 46 0.98 -13.18 -6.18
CA GLU A 46 2.03 -14.11 -6.61
C GLU A 46 3.36 -13.35 -6.77
N ASP A 47 4.48 -13.98 -6.41
CA ASP A 47 5.82 -13.37 -6.44
C ASP A 47 6.00 -12.10 -5.56
N GLU A 48 5.23 -11.99 -4.48
CA GLU A 48 5.47 -11.02 -3.41
C GLU A 48 5.84 -11.68 -2.07
N PRO A 49 6.70 -11.03 -1.27
CA PRO A 49 6.93 -11.43 0.11
C PRO A 49 5.61 -11.54 0.90
N SER A 50 5.47 -12.63 1.66
CA SER A 50 4.34 -12.85 2.57
C SER A 50 4.45 -11.94 3.80
N ILE A 51 4.03 -10.69 3.61
CA ILE A 51 4.03 -9.65 4.64
C ILE A 51 2.59 -9.32 5.00
N GLY A 52 2.28 -9.45 6.29
CA GLY A 52 1.01 -9.02 6.87
C GLY A 52 1.08 -7.62 7.46
N PHE A 53 0.04 -6.82 7.20
CA PHE A 53 -0.14 -5.48 7.73
C PHE A 53 -1.33 -5.43 8.68
N ASP A 54 -1.06 -5.01 9.91
CA ASP A 54 -2.10 -4.47 10.80
C ASP A 54 -2.29 -2.95 10.54
N GLU A 55 -3.28 -2.33 11.19
CA GLU A 55 -3.57 -0.90 11.01
C GLU A 55 -2.37 -0.01 11.34
N HIS A 56 -1.60 -0.32 12.38
CA HIS A 56 -0.47 0.48 12.82
C HIS A 56 0.71 0.34 11.84
N ARG A 57 1.03 -0.88 11.42
CA ARG A 57 2.06 -1.15 10.41
C ARG A 57 1.71 -0.50 9.08
N ALA A 58 0.48 -0.66 8.61
CA ALA A 58 0.02 0.00 7.38
C ALA A 58 0.14 1.53 7.50
N ALA A 59 -0.27 2.11 8.62
CA ALA A 59 -0.15 3.55 8.87
C ALA A 59 1.31 4.03 8.81
N SER A 60 2.19 3.40 9.58
CA SER A 60 3.62 3.74 9.65
C SER A 60 4.31 3.58 8.30
N THR A 61 4.04 2.50 7.57
CA THR A 61 4.62 2.28 6.24
C THR A 61 4.09 3.29 5.21
N LEU A 62 2.79 3.61 5.24
CA LEU A 62 2.23 4.65 4.37
C LEU A 62 2.78 6.04 4.69
N GLU A 63 2.98 6.36 5.97
CA GLU A 63 3.59 7.62 6.39
C GLU A 63 5.02 7.76 5.84
N ARG A 64 5.84 6.71 5.96
CA ARG A 64 7.21 6.67 5.39
C ARG A 64 7.22 6.82 3.87
N LEU A 65 6.22 6.26 3.18
CA LEU A 65 6.05 6.43 1.73
C LEU A 65 5.59 7.85 1.32
N GLY A 66 5.21 8.69 2.29
CA GLY A 66 4.81 10.08 2.09
C GLY A 66 3.30 10.34 2.17
N ALA A 67 2.50 9.39 2.68
CA ALA A 67 1.10 9.63 2.97
C ALA A 67 0.94 10.47 4.25
N ARG A 68 -0.17 11.22 4.35
CA ARG A 68 -0.53 11.87 5.61
C ARG A 68 -1.42 10.92 6.42
N ILE A 69 -1.05 10.69 7.68
CA ILE A 69 -1.80 9.86 8.62
C ILE A 69 -2.41 10.75 9.70
N ASP A 70 -3.73 10.64 9.87
CA ASP A 70 -4.46 11.29 10.94
C ASP A 70 -4.96 10.20 11.91
N ARG A 71 -4.75 10.39 13.22
CA ARG A 71 -5.33 9.48 14.23
C ARG A 71 -6.78 9.84 14.45
N ALA A 72 -7.67 8.86 14.32
CA ALA A 72 -9.08 9.06 14.64
C ALA A 72 -9.29 8.86 16.15
N ALA A 73 -10.22 9.63 16.73
CA ALA A 73 -10.62 9.41 18.11
C ALA A 73 -11.23 7.99 18.25
N PRO A 74 -10.88 7.23 19.32
CA PRO A 74 -11.28 5.82 19.47
C PRO A 74 -12.79 5.57 19.45
N PHE A 75 -13.60 6.61 19.71
CA PHE A 75 -15.05 6.52 19.85
C PHE A 75 -15.82 6.90 18.57
N GLU A 76 -15.15 7.41 17.54
CA GLU A 76 -15.81 7.96 16.35
C GLU A 76 -15.80 6.99 15.15
N CYS A 77 -14.86 6.03 15.09
CA CYS A 77 -14.69 5.14 13.94
C CYS A 77 -14.06 3.80 14.33
N LYS A 78 -14.38 2.74 13.57
CA LYS A 78 -13.77 1.39 13.74
C LYS A 78 -12.27 1.35 13.46
N SER A 79 -11.75 2.28 12.65
CA SER A 79 -10.32 2.37 12.33
C SER A 79 -9.66 3.46 13.17
N LYS A 80 -8.47 3.17 13.68
CA LYS A 80 -7.66 4.09 14.51
C LYS A 80 -6.96 5.15 13.67
N TYR A 81 -6.85 4.93 12.36
CA TYR A 81 -6.09 5.78 11.46
C TYR A 81 -6.88 6.11 10.20
N ARG A 82 -6.74 7.36 9.78
CA ARG A 82 -7.17 7.85 8.49
C ARG A 82 -5.95 8.20 7.66
N VAL A 83 -6.00 7.90 6.38
CA VAL A 83 -4.91 8.16 5.44
C VAL A 83 -5.38 9.07 4.33
N THR A 84 -4.54 10.05 4.01
CA THR A 84 -4.60 10.83 2.78
C THR A 84 -3.42 10.44 1.92
N VAL A 85 -3.68 9.78 0.79
CA VAL A 85 -2.64 9.40 -0.19
C VAL A 85 -2.49 10.54 -1.19
N PRO A 86 -1.38 11.32 -1.15
CA PRO A 86 -1.18 12.43 -2.09
C PRO A 86 -1.00 11.91 -3.51
N GLU A 87 -1.33 12.75 -4.48
CA GLU A 87 -1.28 12.41 -5.90
C GLU A 87 0.10 11.88 -6.35
N GLN A 88 1.18 12.45 -5.82
CA GLN A 88 2.55 11.97 -6.10
C GLN A 88 2.76 10.52 -5.68
N LEU A 89 2.26 10.12 -4.50
CA LEU A 89 2.35 8.73 -4.03
C LEU A 89 1.44 7.82 -4.85
N ARG A 90 0.26 8.29 -5.26
CA ARG A 90 -0.64 7.52 -6.15
C ARG A 90 0.03 7.18 -7.47
N ARG A 91 0.68 8.16 -8.12
CA ARG A 91 1.40 7.96 -9.38
C ARG A 91 2.56 6.97 -9.22
N ARG A 92 3.41 7.18 -8.21
CA ARG A 92 4.53 6.27 -7.90
C ARG A 92 4.05 4.83 -7.66
N ALA A 93 2.93 4.65 -6.96
CA ALA A 93 2.36 3.34 -6.70
C ALA A 93 1.86 2.67 -7.99
N ILE A 94 1.11 3.40 -8.82
CA ILE A 94 0.60 2.89 -10.11
C ILE A 94 1.75 2.52 -11.06
N GLU A 95 2.78 3.37 -11.15
CA GLU A 95 3.98 3.11 -11.96
C GLU A 95 4.68 1.83 -11.52
N ALA A 96 4.93 1.67 -10.21
CA ALA A 96 5.57 0.48 -9.65
C ALA A 96 4.78 -0.81 -9.96
N ALA A 97 3.45 -0.77 -9.80
CA ALA A 97 2.59 -1.91 -10.10
C ALA A 97 2.49 -2.24 -11.60
N THR A 98 2.73 -1.26 -12.47
CA THR A 98 2.71 -1.44 -13.94
C THR A 98 4.03 -2.03 -14.43
N ILE A 99 5.17 -1.54 -13.95
CA ILE A 99 6.51 -2.07 -14.29
C ILE A 99 6.59 -3.56 -13.93
N LYS A 100 6.17 -3.93 -12.72
CA LYS A 100 6.20 -5.34 -12.28
C LYS A 100 5.34 -6.25 -13.17
N LYS A 101 4.21 -5.77 -13.69
CA LYS A 101 3.40 -6.53 -14.65
C LYS A 101 4.09 -6.71 -16.00
N SER A 102 4.85 -5.71 -16.46
CA SER A 102 5.61 -5.80 -17.70
C SER A 102 6.79 -6.77 -17.59
N GLU A 103 7.43 -6.86 -16.42
CA GLU A 103 8.51 -7.84 -16.16
C GLU A 103 8.01 -9.30 -16.12
N ILE A 104 6.72 -9.51 -15.81
CA ILE A 104 6.08 -10.84 -15.76
C ILE A 104 5.41 -11.19 -17.12
N GLY A 105 5.31 -10.22 -18.03
CA GLY A 105 4.44 -10.26 -19.21
C GLY A 105 5.07 -10.67 -20.54
N GLU A 106 6.36 -10.98 -20.62
CA GLU A 106 6.96 -11.54 -21.84
C GLU A 106 7.18 -13.06 -21.70
N PRO A 107 6.24 -13.92 -22.15
CA PRO A 107 6.66 -15.20 -22.66
C PRO A 107 7.50 -14.93 -23.90
N GLN A 108 8.81 -15.20 -23.82
CA GLN A 108 9.62 -15.36 -25.01
C GLN A 108 9.05 -16.54 -25.81
N THR A 109 8.20 -16.24 -26.78
CA THR A 109 7.92 -17.14 -27.90
C THR A 109 9.11 -17.07 -28.84
N GLU A 110 10.02 -18.03 -28.70
CA GLU A 110 10.81 -18.57 -29.82
C GLU A 110 10.04 -19.73 -30.47
#